data_AF-A0A3N5W1G9-F1
#
_entry.id   AF-A0A3N5W1G9-F1
#
_cell.length_a   1.000
_cell.length_b   1.000
_cell.length_c   1.000
_cell.angle_alpha   90.00
_cell.angle_beta   90.00
_cell.angle_gamma   90.00
#
_symmetry.space_group_name_H-M   'P 1'
#
loop_
_entity.id
_entity.type
_entity.pdbx_description
1 polymer ?
#
loop_
_entity_poly.entity_id
_entity_poly.type
_entity_poly.pdbx_seq_one_letter_code
_entity_poly.pdbx_strand_id
1 'polypeptide(L)'
;MKPPDMEYKTTVEDEHCRNEEFQWARILAQGNAARGMILLYLQKACTAFHEFEPACKAGALREDRLSFFRQRLASRLRQLLTTMSNNSLDTLPGAAELAEVLREVESAKSMQALSELTERLHTVGHILLDSLERV
;
A
#
# COMPACT_ATOMS: atom_id res chain seq x y z
N MET A 1 9.48 -21.02 -22.89
CA MET A 1 10.30 -21.69 -21.86
C MET A 1 9.67 -21.36 -20.52
N LYS A 2 9.10 -22.34 -19.81
CA LYS A 2 8.60 -22.10 -18.44
C LYS A 2 9.84 -21.83 -17.58
N PRO A 3 9.92 -20.73 -16.82
CA PRO A 3 11.03 -20.54 -15.90
C PRO A 3 11.09 -21.75 -14.94
N PRO A 4 12.29 -22.17 -14.50
CA PRO A 4 12.41 -23.25 -13.54
C PRO A 4 11.59 -22.91 -12.28
N ASP A 5 10.92 -23.91 -11.70
CA ASP A 5 10.26 -23.80 -10.39
C ASP A 5 11.35 -23.59 -9.33
N MET A 6 11.80 -22.35 -9.17
CA MET A 6 12.65 -21.94 -8.06
C MET A 6 11.74 -21.57 -6.90
N GLU A 7 11.74 -22.41 -5.87
CA GLU A 7 11.12 -22.09 -4.59
C GLU A 7 11.72 -20.81 -4.03
N TYR A 8 10.88 -19.81 -3.76
CA TYR A 8 11.31 -18.54 -3.17
C TYR A 8 11.80 -18.77 -1.74
N LYS A 9 12.96 -18.19 -1.41
CA LYS A 9 13.57 -18.27 -0.07
C LYS A 9 13.68 -16.88 0.53
N THR A 10 13.32 -16.79 1.80
CA THR A 10 13.30 -15.56 2.59
C THR A 10 14.41 -15.56 3.64
N THR A 11 14.88 -14.37 4.03
CA THR A 11 15.75 -14.14 5.19
C THR A 11 15.00 -13.58 6.40
N VAL A 12 13.68 -13.41 6.30
CA VAL A 12 12.86 -12.80 7.35
C VAL A 12 12.60 -13.82 8.46
N GLU A 13 13.07 -13.49 9.66
CA GLU A 13 12.93 -14.35 10.84
C GLU A 13 11.57 -14.21 11.51
N ASP A 14 11.05 -12.98 11.57
CA ASP A 14 9.72 -12.67 12.12
C ASP A 14 8.62 -13.38 11.32
N GLU A 15 7.75 -14.10 12.01
CA GLU A 15 6.74 -14.95 11.36
C GLU A 15 5.71 -14.15 10.57
N HIS A 16 5.27 -13.02 11.10
CA HIS A 16 4.25 -12.19 10.44
C HIS A 16 4.83 -11.57 9.16
N CYS A 17 5.97 -10.88 9.27
CA CYS A 17 6.66 -10.28 8.13
C CYS A 17 7.05 -11.34 7.08
N ARG A 18 7.45 -12.54 7.52
CA ARG A 18 7.77 -13.66 6.61
C ARG A 18 6.54 -14.11 5.83
N ASN A 19 5.38 -14.20 6.48
CA ASN A 19 4.14 -14.61 5.81
C ASN A 19 3.69 -13.57 4.78
N GLU A 20 3.83 -12.27 5.08
CA GLU A 20 3.60 -11.20 4.11
C GLU A 20 4.53 -11.34 2.89
N GLU A 21 5.84 -11.53 3.12
CA GLU A 21 6.82 -11.64 2.04
C GLU A 21 6.53 -12.86 1.15
N PHE A 22 6.15 -13.99 1.74
CA PHE A 22 5.71 -15.16 0.96
C PHE A 22 4.42 -14.90 0.17
N GLN A 23 3.46 -14.15 0.72
CA GLN A 23 2.27 -13.74 -0.03
C GLN A 23 2.66 -12.90 -1.25
N TRP A 24 3.58 -11.95 -1.08
CA TRP A 24 4.08 -11.12 -2.19
C TRP A 24 4.77 -11.95 -3.26
N ALA A 25 5.60 -12.91 -2.85
CA ALA A 25 6.24 -13.84 -3.78
C ALA A 25 5.22 -14.64 -4.59
N ARG A 26 4.13 -15.12 -3.96
CA ARG A 26 3.04 -15.83 -4.66
C ARG A 26 2.30 -14.93 -5.64
N ILE A 27 1.96 -13.69 -5.26
CA ILE A 27 1.33 -12.72 -6.18
C ILE A 27 2.23 -12.45 -7.40
N LEU A 28 3.54 -12.26 -7.18
CA LEU A 28 4.50 -12.03 -8.28
C LEU A 28 4.65 -13.25 -9.20
N ALA A 29 4.63 -14.46 -8.64
CA ALA A 29 4.79 -15.71 -9.38
C ALA A 29 3.61 -16.03 -10.31
N GLN A 30 2.44 -15.40 -10.14
CA GLN A 30 1.28 -15.59 -11.01
C GLN A 30 1.50 -15.09 -12.45
N GLY A 31 2.55 -14.29 -12.70
CA GLY A 31 2.86 -13.80 -14.05
C GLY A 31 1.91 -12.72 -14.58
N ASN A 32 1.09 -12.12 -13.71
CA ASN A 32 0.22 -11.00 -14.05
C ASN A 32 0.89 -9.66 -13.70
N ALA A 33 1.31 -8.92 -14.72
CA ALA A 33 2.02 -7.65 -14.55
C ALA A 33 1.20 -6.60 -13.77
N ALA A 34 -0.12 -6.54 -13.97
CA ALA A 34 -0.98 -5.59 -13.27
C ALA A 34 -0.97 -5.85 -11.76
N ARG A 35 -1.09 -7.12 -11.34
CA ARG A 35 -1.06 -7.49 -9.91
C ARG A 35 0.28 -7.18 -9.26
N GLY A 36 1.38 -7.52 -9.92
CA GLY A 36 2.72 -7.19 -9.43
C GLY A 36 2.93 -5.68 -9.28
N MET A 37 2.43 -4.87 -10.23
CA MET A 37 2.50 -3.42 -10.13
C MET A 37 1.61 -2.84 -9.02
N ILE A 38 0.43 -3.41 -8.79
CA ILE A 38 -0.46 -3.01 -7.70
C ILE A 38 0.17 -3.33 -6.34
N LEU A 39 0.72 -4.53 -6.16
CA LEU A 39 1.51 -4.90 -4.98
C LEU A 39 2.64 -3.87 -4.75
N LEU A 40 3.43 -3.57 -5.78
CA LEU A 40 4.54 -2.61 -5.67
C LEU A 40 4.05 -1.21 -5.25
N TYR A 41 2.97 -0.71 -5.86
CA TYR A 41 2.43 0.60 -5.53
C TYR A 41 1.81 0.65 -4.13
N LEU A 42 1.16 -0.44 -3.70
CA LEU A 42 0.66 -0.58 -2.34
C LEU A 42 1.81 -0.53 -1.33
N GLN A 43 2.89 -1.30 -1.53
CA GLN A 43 4.05 -1.25 -0.64
C GLN A 43 4.67 0.15 -0.57
N LYS A 44 4.82 0.83 -1.71
CA LYS A 44 5.28 2.23 -1.75
C LYS A 44 4.37 3.19 -1.00
N ALA A 45 3.06 2.95 -1.00
CA ALA A 45 2.11 3.74 -0.22
C ALA A 45 2.28 3.43 1.28
N CYS A 46 2.25 2.16 1.68
CA CYS A 46 2.41 1.74 3.08
C CYS A 46 3.72 2.27 3.68
N THR A 47 4.86 2.11 3.00
CA THR A 47 6.14 2.65 3.46
C THR A 47 6.07 4.16 3.67
N ALA A 48 5.45 4.91 2.75
CA ALA A 48 5.35 6.36 2.90
C ALA A 48 4.52 6.80 4.12
N PHE A 49 3.49 6.03 4.49
CA PHE A 49 2.71 6.29 5.71
C PHE A 49 3.48 5.88 6.96
N HIS A 50 4.11 4.70 6.97
CA HIS A 50 4.93 4.23 8.09
C HIS A 50 6.22 5.03 8.30
N GLU A 51 6.68 5.79 7.31
CA GLU A 51 7.73 6.81 7.49
C GLU A 51 7.15 8.12 8.04
N PHE A 52 5.97 8.52 7.55
CA PHE A 52 5.33 9.79 7.92
C PHE A 52 4.83 9.79 9.37
N GLU A 53 4.10 8.76 9.78
CA GLU A 53 3.47 8.68 11.10
C GLU A 53 4.45 8.82 12.27
N PRO A 54 5.54 8.04 12.38
CA PRO A 54 6.48 8.18 13.48
C PRO A 54 7.18 9.55 13.45
N ALA A 55 7.50 10.08 12.26
CA ALA A 55 8.08 11.42 12.14
C ALA A 55 7.11 12.51 12.61
N CYS A 56 5.82 12.37 12.32
CA CYS A 56 4.76 13.24 12.81
C CYS A 56 4.65 13.15 14.34
N LYS A 57 4.54 11.93 14.89
CA LYS A 57 4.44 11.68 16.34
C LYS A 57 5.66 12.18 17.11
N ALA A 58 6.84 12.14 16.51
CA ALA A 58 8.07 12.68 17.08
C ALA A 58 8.19 14.21 16.98
N GLY A 59 7.25 14.91 16.33
CA GLY A 59 7.33 16.35 16.08
C GLY A 59 8.44 16.75 15.10
N ALA A 60 8.94 15.80 14.30
CA ALA A 60 10.03 16.04 13.35
C ALA A 60 9.56 16.74 12.05
N LEU A 61 8.25 16.86 11.84
CA LEU A 61 7.64 17.46 10.66
C LEU A 61 7.19 18.90 10.93
N ARG A 62 7.43 19.79 9.97
CA ARG A 62 6.95 21.18 10.05
C ARG A 62 5.49 21.26 9.62
N GLU A 63 4.63 21.83 10.46
CA GLU A 63 3.19 21.95 10.21
C GLU A 63 2.85 22.75 8.94
N ASP A 64 3.65 23.76 8.59
CA ASP A 64 3.49 24.57 7.38
C ASP A 64 3.68 23.77 6.07
N ARG A 65 4.19 22.54 6.17
CA ARG A 65 4.35 21.60 5.05
C ARG A 65 3.18 20.64 4.88
N LEU A 66 2.05 20.83 5.58
CA LEU A 66 0.89 19.95 5.50
C LEU A 66 0.46 19.69 4.05
N SER A 67 0.38 20.74 3.23
CA SER A 67 -0.02 20.63 1.82
C SER A 67 0.91 19.70 1.03
N PHE A 68 2.21 19.77 1.30
CA PHE A 68 3.23 18.92 0.67
C PHE A 68 3.04 17.45 1.05
N PHE A 69 2.91 17.13 2.34
CA PHE A 69 2.74 15.75 2.78
C PHE A 69 1.42 15.16 2.29
N ARG A 70 0.33 15.92 2.40
CA ARG A 70 -0.96 15.55 1.84
C ARG A 70 -0.87 15.21 0.36
N GLN A 71 -0.24 16.07 -0.45
CA GLN A 71 -0.08 15.83 -1.88
C GLN A 71 0.79 14.58 -2.14
N ARG A 72 1.87 14.40 -1.39
CA ARG A 72 2.77 13.23 -1.52
C ARG A 72 2.02 11.93 -1.25
N LEU A 73 1.31 11.82 -0.12
CA LEU A 73 0.56 10.63 0.27
C LEU A 73 -0.61 10.37 -0.71
N ALA A 74 -1.38 11.41 -1.04
CA ALA A 74 -2.48 11.30 -2.00
C ALA A 74 -2.00 10.83 -3.38
N SER A 75 -0.85 11.32 -3.86
CA SER A 75 -0.31 10.91 -5.17
C SER A 75 -0.02 9.41 -5.26
N ARG A 76 0.41 8.78 -4.16
CA ARG A 76 0.66 7.33 -4.11
C ARG A 76 -0.64 6.54 -4.19
N LEU A 77 -1.64 6.95 -3.41
CA LEU A 77 -2.96 6.31 -3.40
C LEU A 77 -3.69 6.49 -4.75
N ARG A 78 -3.63 7.69 -5.35
CA ARG A 78 -4.17 7.91 -6.71
C ARG A 78 -3.50 7.01 -7.74
N GLN A 79 -2.17 6.92 -7.73
CA GLN A 79 -1.44 6.05 -8.65
C GLN A 79 -1.90 4.58 -8.51
N LEU A 80 -2.07 4.11 -7.28
CA LEU A 80 -2.56 2.77 -6.99
C LEU A 80 -3.98 2.56 -7.53
N LEU A 81 -4.93 3.42 -7.17
CA LEU A 81 -6.33 3.33 -7.60
C LEU A 81 -6.48 3.45 -9.13
N THR A 82 -5.76 4.38 -9.77
CA THR A 82 -5.73 4.50 -11.23
C THR A 82 -5.17 3.24 -11.88
N THR A 83 -4.14 2.64 -11.31
CA THR A 83 -3.58 1.38 -11.84
C THR A 83 -4.58 0.24 -11.69
N MET A 84 -5.29 0.14 -10.56
CA MET A 84 -6.36 -0.85 -10.36
C MET A 84 -7.47 -0.69 -11.40
N SER A 85 -7.99 0.53 -11.57
CA SER A 85 -9.08 0.82 -12.51
C SER A 85 -8.68 0.54 -13.96
N ASN A 86 -7.49 0.99 -14.38
CA ASN A 86 -6.99 0.76 -15.74
C ASN A 86 -6.79 -0.73 -16.08
N ASN A 87 -6.75 -1.61 -15.08
CA ASN A 87 -6.58 -3.04 -15.23
C ASN A 87 -7.79 -3.85 -14.75
N SER A 88 -8.95 -3.21 -14.54
CA SER A 88 -10.20 -3.85 -14.11
C SER A 88 -10.10 -4.61 -12.78
N LEU A 89 -9.32 -4.06 -11.84
CA LEU A 89 -9.12 -4.59 -10.47
C LEU A 89 -9.70 -3.65 -9.40
N ASP A 90 -10.49 -2.67 -9.80
CA ASP A 90 -11.17 -1.68 -8.94
C ASP A 90 -12.41 -2.22 -8.23
N THR A 91 -12.82 -3.44 -8.54
CA THR A 91 -13.90 -4.17 -7.85
C THR A 91 -13.39 -5.14 -6.78
N LEU A 92 -12.07 -5.26 -6.62
CA LEU A 92 -11.48 -6.11 -5.58
C LEU A 92 -11.86 -5.58 -4.18
N PRO A 93 -12.10 -6.47 -3.21
CA PRO A 93 -12.23 -6.07 -1.81
C PRO A 93 -11.05 -5.19 -1.38
N GLY A 94 -11.35 -4.09 -0.67
CA GLY A 94 -10.36 -3.09 -0.26
C GLY A 94 -10.21 -1.91 -1.23
N ALA A 95 -10.69 -2.00 -2.48
CA ALA A 95 -10.58 -0.91 -3.45
C ALA A 95 -11.41 0.31 -3.03
N ALA A 96 -12.64 0.09 -2.55
CA ALA A 96 -13.52 1.17 -2.10
C ALA A 96 -12.97 1.83 -0.83
N GLU A 97 -12.49 1.03 0.12
CA GLU A 97 -11.87 1.49 1.36
C GLU A 97 -10.57 2.26 1.09
N LEU A 98 -9.79 1.88 0.08
CA LEU A 98 -8.62 2.61 -0.35
C LEU A 98 -8.98 3.98 -0.94
N ALA A 99 -10.07 4.05 -1.71
CA ALA A 99 -10.62 5.32 -2.20
C ALA A 99 -11.10 6.23 -1.05
N GLU A 100 -11.71 5.65 -0.02
CA GLU A 100 -12.06 6.38 1.21
C GLU A 100 -10.82 6.97 1.89
N VAL A 101 -9.75 6.18 2.07
CA VAL A 101 -8.47 6.67 2.64
C VAL A 101 -7.91 7.81 1.80
N LEU A 102 -7.94 7.72 0.47
CA LEU A 102 -7.52 8.81 -0.40
C LEU A 102 -8.31 10.11 -0.13
N ARG A 103 -9.65 10.04 -0.04
CA ARG A 103 -10.48 11.22 0.25
C ARG A 103 -10.16 11.84 1.60
N GLU A 104 -9.87 11.02 2.60
CA GLU A 104 -9.48 11.48 3.93
C GLU A 104 -8.11 12.16 3.92
N VAL A 105 -7.13 11.60 3.19
CA VAL A 105 -5.85 12.26 2.96
C VAL A 105 -6.06 13.63 2.31
N GLU A 106 -6.83 13.69 1.23
CA GLU A 106 -7.09 14.93 0.47
C GLU A 106 -7.82 16.00 1.30
N SER A 107 -8.68 15.59 2.22
CA SER A 107 -9.45 16.50 3.07
C SER A 107 -8.77 16.85 4.39
N ALA A 108 -7.72 16.11 4.79
CA ALA A 108 -7.00 16.31 6.05
C ALA A 108 -6.56 17.77 6.26
N LYS A 109 -6.81 18.25 7.48
CA LYS A 109 -6.55 19.63 7.93
C LYS A 109 -5.38 19.76 8.91
N SER A 110 -4.78 18.65 9.31
CA SER A 110 -3.64 18.61 10.23
C SER A 110 -2.72 17.44 9.92
N MET A 111 -1.47 17.50 10.39
CA MET A 111 -0.52 16.38 10.29
C MET A 111 -1.01 15.17 11.10
N GLN A 112 -1.60 15.44 12.26
CA GLN A 112 -2.17 14.41 13.13
C GLN A 112 -3.25 13.59 12.40
N ALA A 113 -4.17 14.27 11.71
CA ALA A 113 -5.21 13.59 10.92
C ALA A 113 -4.62 12.74 9.79
N LEU A 114 -3.51 13.15 9.16
CA LEU A 114 -2.81 12.30 8.19
C LEU A 114 -2.15 11.09 8.85
N SER A 115 -1.60 11.26 10.06
CA SER A 115 -0.86 10.21 10.76
C SER A 115 -1.77 9.05 11.19
N GLU A 116 -2.99 9.38 11.61
CA GLU A 116 -4.02 8.42 12.06
C GLU A 116 -4.51 7.49 10.95
N LEU A 117 -4.27 7.84 9.68
CA LEU A 117 -4.68 7.03 8.53
C LEU A 117 -3.73 5.84 8.26
N THR A 118 -2.57 5.78 8.92
CA THR A 118 -1.52 4.78 8.66
C THR A 118 -2.01 3.36 8.89
N GLU A 119 -2.56 3.07 10.07
CA GLU A 119 -3.06 1.74 10.42
C GLU A 119 -4.27 1.32 9.56
N ARG A 120 -5.12 2.30 9.20
CA ARG A 120 -6.24 2.05 8.30
C ARG A 120 -5.75 1.68 6.90
N LEU A 121 -4.77 2.40 6.36
CA LEU A 121 -4.16 2.06 5.07
C LEU A 121 -3.50 0.69 5.12
N HIS A 122 -2.77 0.37 6.19
CA HIS A 122 -2.12 -0.93 6.37
C HIS A 122 -3.15 -2.08 6.37
N THR A 123 -4.25 -1.92 7.12
CA THR A 123 -5.35 -2.89 7.16
C THR A 123 -6.02 -3.07 5.79
N VAL A 124 -6.30 -1.97 5.07
CA VAL A 124 -6.84 -2.04 3.71
C VAL A 124 -5.85 -2.71 2.75
N GLY A 125 -4.55 -2.49 2.95
CA GLY A 125 -3.49 -3.15 2.21
C GLY A 125 -3.56 -4.67 2.33
N HIS A 126 -3.77 -5.20 3.54
CA HIS A 126 -3.96 -6.64 3.75
C HIS A 126 -5.16 -7.20 2.98
N ILE A 127 -6.31 -6.53 3.05
CA ILE A 127 -7.53 -6.94 2.33
C ILE A 127 -7.27 -6.98 0.81
N LEU A 128 -6.55 -5.99 0.29
CA LEU A 128 -6.20 -5.92 -1.13
C LEU A 128 -5.23 -7.04 -1.53
N LEU A 129 -4.20 -7.31 -0.73
CA LEU A 129 -3.24 -8.37 -1.03
C LEU A 129 -3.87 -9.76 -0.98
N ASP A 130 -4.72 -10.03 0.00
CA ASP A 130 -5.52 -11.25 0.08
C ASP A 130 -6.40 -11.44 -1.17
N SER A 131 -6.95 -10.34 -1.69
CA SER A 131 -7.76 -10.36 -2.91
C SER A 131 -6.92 -10.59 -4.15
N LEU A 132 -5.79 -9.90 -4.28
CA LEU A 132 -4.86 -10.03 -5.42
C LEU A 132 -4.27 -11.42 -5.54
N GLU A 133 -4.01 -12.08 -4.42
CA GLU A 133 -3.49 -13.45 -4.38
C GLU A 133 -4.50 -14.47 -4.93
N ARG A 134 -5.80 -14.20 -4.84
CA ARG A 134 -6.86 -15.18 -5.17
C ARG A 134 -7.41 -15.08 -6.59
N VAL A 135 -7.29 -13.92 -7.22
CA VAL A 135 -7.85 -13.71 -8.57
C VAL A 135 -6.99 -14.34 -9.64
#